data_AF-A0A2K8SLZ9-F1
#
_entry.id   AF-A0A2K8SLZ9-F1
#
_cell.length_a   1.000
_cell.length_b   1.000
_cell.length_c   1.000
_cell.angle_alpha   90.00
_cell.angle_beta   90.00
_cell.angle_gamma   90.00
#
_symmetry.space_group_name_H-M   'P 1'
#
loop_
_entity.id
_entity.type
_entity.pdbx_description
1 polymer ?
#
loop_
_entity_poly.entity_id
_entity_poly.type
_entity_poly.pdbx_seq_one_letter_code
_entity_poly.pdbx_strand_id
1 'polypeptide(L)'
;MGKDLLLKLERETLLQLAPEQLVDIIVEQAIAIEKLNFRILELEEKIEKLKVSRDLDSKTSSKPPSGDILKKTENKQQDKPEESEAPKRKPGGQPGHQGKTRSGFGSNEFINYEFLW
;
A
#
# COMPACT_ATOMS: atom_id res chain seq x y z
N MET A 1 24.65 -11.21 -22.04
CA MET A 1 24.08 -10.63 -23.27
C MET A 1 23.94 -9.14 -23.04
N GLY A 2 24.53 -8.28 -23.89
CA GLY A 2 24.46 -6.82 -23.74
C GLY A 2 25.80 -6.15 -23.44
N LYS A 3 26.86 -6.48 -24.19
CA LYS A 3 28.05 -5.61 -24.34
C LYS A 3 28.14 -5.08 -25.77
N ASP A 4 26.99 -4.99 -26.43
CA ASP A 4 26.94 -4.74 -27.86
C ASP A 4 26.48 -3.31 -28.08
N LEU A 5 27.26 -2.63 -28.91
CA LEU A 5 26.97 -1.34 -29.54
C LEU A 5 27.24 -0.10 -28.68
N LEU A 6 28.41 -0.06 -28.03
CA LEU A 6 29.08 1.24 -27.96
C LEU A 6 29.52 1.55 -29.39
N LEU A 7 28.69 2.29 -30.12
CA LEU A 7 29.13 3.08 -31.27
C LEU A 7 30.21 4.01 -30.72
N LYS A 8 31.43 3.51 -30.61
CA LYS A 8 32.60 4.33 -30.31
C LYS A 8 32.71 5.24 -31.51
N LEU A 9 32.18 6.45 -31.33
CA LEU A 9 32.50 7.56 -32.18
C LEU A 9 34.00 7.79 -31.97
N GLU A 10 34.80 7.17 -32.83
CA GLU A 10 36.25 7.17 -32.70
C GLU A 10 36.75 8.62 -32.84
N ARG A 11 37.75 8.99 -32.04
CA ARG A 11 38.26 10.36 -32.02
C ARG A 11 38.66 10.84 -33.44
N GLU A 12 39.17 9.94 -34.26
CA GLU A 12 39.61 10.24 -35.63
C GLU A 12 38.44 10.61 -36.55
N THR A 13 37.28 9.97 -36.39
CA THR A 13 36.08 10.30 -37.19
C THR A 13 35.46 11.62 -36.75
N LEU A 14 35.51 11.91 -35.44
CA LEU A 14 35.07 13.19 -34.89
C LEU A 14 35.89 14.37 -35.41
N LEU A 15 37.20 14.20 -35.59
CA LEU A 15 38.07 15.26 -36.12
C LEU A 15 37.81 15.59 -37.59
N GLN A 16 37.14 14.72 -38.33
CA GLN A 16 36.80 14.93 -39.73
C GLN A 16 35.47 15.67 -39.92
N LEU A 17 34.66 15.81 -38.85
CA LEU A 17 33.37 16.49 -38.90
C LEU A 17 33.55 18.02 -38.87
N ALA A 18 32.56 18.72 -39.44
CA ALA A 18 32.51 20.17 -39.35
C ALA A 18 32.21 20.63 -37.91
N PRO A 19 32.69 21.81 -37.47
CA PRO A 19 32.45 22.31 -36.12
C PRO A 19 30.96 22.36 -35.74
N GLU A 20 30.09 22.71 -36.67
CA GLU A 20 28.64 22.79 -36.46
C GLU A 20 28.06 21.41 -36.11
N GLN A 21 28.51 20.36 -36.80
CA GLN A 21 28.08 18.99 -36.53
C GLN A 21 28.56 18.49 -35.17
N LEU A 22 29.78 18.88 -34.75
CA LEU A 22 30.24 18.58 -33.39
C LEU A 22 29.37 19.27 -32.34
N VAL A 23 29.00 20.53 -32.57
CA VAL A 23 28.14 21.29 -31.65
C VAL A 23 26.79 20.59 -31.49
N ASP A 24 26.16 20.19 -32.60
CA ASP A 24 24.87 19.47 -32.56
C ASP A 24 24.97 18.17 -31.76
N ILE A 25 26.02 17.37 -32.02
CA ILE A 25 26.27 16.12 -31.27
C ILE A 25 26.45 16.39 -29.77
N ILE A 26 27.20 17.42 -29.40
CA ILE A 26 27.43 17.77 -27.99
C ILE A 26 26.11 18.20 -27.32
N VAL A 27 25.29 18.99 -28.00
CA VAL A 27 23.98 19.43 -27.49
C VAL A 27 23.05 18.24 -27.29
N GLU A 28 22.96 17.33 -28.26
CA GLU A 28 22.16 16.11 -28.14
C GLU A 28 22.64 15.21 -27.00
N GLN A 29 23.96 15.05 -26.85
CA GLN A 29 24.55 14.31 -25.74
C GLN A 29 24.23 14.95 -24.38
N ALA A 30 24.31 16.28 -24.26
CA ALA A 30 23.97 16.99 -23.03
C ALA A 30 22.51 16.74 -22.61
N ILE A 31 21.57 16.82 -23.57
CA ILE A 31 20.15 16.53 -23.34
C ILE A 31 19.94 15.07 -22.92
N ALA A 32 20.63 14.13 -23.58
CA ALA A 32 20.53 12.72 -23.24
C ALA A 32 21.06 12.44 -21.82
N ILE A 33 22.20 13.04 -21.45
CA ILE A 33 22.79 12.92 -20.11
C ILE A 33 21.84 13.47 -19.05
N GLU A 34 21.24 14.64 -19.28
CA GLU A 34 20.28 15.23 -18.34
C GLU A 34 19.08 14.31 -18.10
N LYS A 35 18.48 13.77 -19.17
CA LYS A 35 17.36 12.81 -19.08
C LYS A 35 17.74 11.54 -18.33
N LEU A 36 18.94 11.00 -18.58
CA LEU A 36 19.43 9.81 -17.90
C LEU A 36 19.66 10.08 -16.41
N ASN A 37 20.26 11.22 -16.05
CA ASN A 37 20.47 11.62 -14.66
C ASN A 37 19.14 11.78 -13.92
N PHE A 38 18.15 12.42 -14.54
CA PHE A 38 16.81 12.54 -13.97
C PHE A 38 16.19 11.16 -13.70
N ARG A 39 16.32 10.23 -14.66
CA ARG A 39 15.79 8.87 -14.50
C ARG A 39 16.53 8.09 -13.40
N ILE A 40 17.84 8.26 -13.26
CA ILE A 40 18.63 7.64 -12.19
C ILE A 40 18.12 8.13 -10.83
N LEU A 41 17.97 9.44 -10.64
CA LEU A 41 17.46 10.00 -9.39
C LEU A 41 16.06 9.47 -9.04
N GLU A 42 15.15 9.43 -10.01
CA GLU A 42 13.80 8.90 -9.81
C GLU A 42 13.82 7.43 -9.39
N LEU A 43 14.72 6.63 -9.98
CA LEU A 43 14.87 5.22 -9.65
C LEU A 43 15.50 5.01 -8.27
N GLU A 44 16.51 5.81 -7.93
CA GLU A 44 17.15 5.78 -6.61
C GLU A 44 16.14 6.10 -5.50
N GLU A 45 15.31 7.12 -5.69
CA GLU A 45 14.25 7.48 -4.74
C GLU A 45 13.22 6.34 -4.58
N LYS A 46 12.82 5.69 -5.69
CA LYS A 46 11.93 4.53 -5.64
C LYS A 46 12.56 3.35 -4.91
N ILE A 47 13.84 3.08 -5.16
CA ILE A 47 14.58 2.02 -4.49
C ILE A 47 14.65 2.28 -2.98
N GLU A 48 14.90 3.53 -2.56
CA GLU A 48 14.92 3.90 -1.15
C GLU A 48 13.55 3.69 -0.49
N LYS A 49 12.47 4.18 -1.10
CA LYS A 49 11.10 3.97 -0.61
C LYS A 49 10.76 2.48 -0.48
N LEU A 50 11.12 1.68 -1.48
CA LEU A 50 10.89 0.24 -1.46
C LEU A 50 11.70 -0.46 -0.36
N LYS A 51 12.97 -0.09 -0.18
CA LYS A 51 13.81 -0.61 0.92
C LYS A 51 13.20 -0.31 2.29
N VAL A 52 12.79 0.94 2.53
CA VAL A 52 12.10 1.33 3.78
C VAL A 52 10.82 0.53 3.97
N SER A 53 9.99 0.38 2.92
CA SER A 53 8.74 -0.38 3.02
C SER A 53 8.95 -1.87 3.29
N ARG A 54 10.02 -2.46 2.77
CA ARG A 54 10.39 -3.86 3.03
C ARG A 54 10.87 -4.05 4.47
N ASP A 55 11.65 -3.12 4.99
CA ASP A 55 12.20 -3.22 6.35
C ASP A 55 11.11 -2.95 7.43
N LEU A 56 9.96 -2.40 7.02
CA LEU A 56 8.71 -2.37 7.78
C LEU A 56 7.96 -3.71 7.65
N ASP A 57 8.56 -4.78 8.14
CA ASP A 57 7.85 -6.04 8.33
C ASP A 57 6.79 -5.90 9.45
N SER A 58 5.77 -6.75 9.42
CA SER A 58 4.69 -6.78 10.44
C SER A 58 5.18 -6.96 11.89
N LYS A 59 6.48 -7.25 12.08
CA LYS A 59 7.17 -7.35 13.37
C LYS A 59 7.80 -6.03 13.85
N THR A 60 8.15 -5.11 12.94
CA THR A 60 8.77 -3.80 13.25
C THR A 60 7.79 -2.64 13.08
N SER A 61 6.62 -2.86 12.46
CA SER A 61 5.53 -1.89 12.42
C SER A 61 4.90 -1.72 13.81
N SER A 62 5.17 -0.59 14.46
CA SER A 62 4.53 -0.15 15.71
C SER A 62 3.06 0.25 15.55
N LYS A 63 2.50 0.14 14.33
CA LYS A 63 1.07 0.34 14.08
C LYS A 63 0.35 -1.00 14.23
N PRO A 64 -0.58 -1.13 15.19
CA PRO A 64 -1.35 -2.35 15.34
C PRO A 64 -2.19 -2.59 14.07
N PRO A 65 -2.47 -3.85 13.69
CA PRO A 65 -3.36 -4.18 12.57
C PRO A 65 -4.77 -3.55 12.73
N SER A 66 -5.14 -3.22 13.98
CA SER A 66 -6.37 -2.53 14.36
C SER A 66 -6.44 -1.06 13.92
N GLY A 67 -5.36 -0.48 13.38
CA GLY A 67 -5.32 0.90 12.88
C GLY A 67 -5.80 1.08 11.44
N ASP A 68 -5.83 0.00 10.65
CA ASP A 68 -6.32 0.00 9.27
C ASP A 68 -7.85 -0.20 9.21
N ILE A 69 -8.56 0.50 10.10
CA ILE A 69 -10.02 0.61 10.00
C ILE A 69 -10.27 1.57 8.85
N LEU A 70 -10.49 1.02 7.66
CA LEU A 70 -11.20 1.70 6.58
C LEU A 70 -12.49 2.26 7.20
N LYS A 71 -12.49 3.57 7.51
CA LYS A 71 -13.70 4.30 7.93
C LYS A 71 -14.66 4.21 6.74
N LYS A 72 -15.49 3.17 6.74
CA LYS A 72 -16.66 3.12 5.88
C LYS A 72 -17.48 4.33 6.27
N THR A 73 -17.62 5.27 5.35
CA THR A 73 -18.49 6.42 5.50
C THR A 73 -19.91 5.89 5.64
N GLU A 74 -20.38 5.78 6.87
CA GLU A 74 -21.80 5.59 7.18
C GLU A 74 -22.52 6.85 6.73
N ASN A 75 -23.12 6.82 5.54
CA ASN A 75 -24.21 7.73 5.23
C ASN A 75 -25.13 7.19 4.14
N LYS A 76 -26.45 7.30 4.44
CA LYS A 76 -27.67 6.91 3.72
C LYS A 76 -28.06 5.44 3.98
N GLN A 77 -29.19 5.11 4.59
CA GLN A 77 -30.58 5.63 4.43
C GLN A 77 -31.33 5.50 5.77
N GLN A 78 -31.90 6.57 6.33
CA GLN A 78 -33.34 6.95 6.25
C GLN A 78 -34.35 5.88 6.71
N ASP A 79 -34.90 6.14 7.92
CA ASP A 79 -36.29 6.00 8.39
C ASP A 79 -37.07 4.65 8.40
N LYS A 80 -37.22 4.11 9.63
CA LYS A 80 -38.37 3.40 10.27
C LYS A 80 -38.82 1.99 9.79
N PRO A 81 -39.59 1.21 10.60
CA PRO A 81 -39.96 1.32 12.03
C PRO A 81 -39.60 0.06 12.88
N GLU A 82 -39.79 0.18 14.21
CA GLU A 82 -39.86 -0.96 15.14
C GLU A 82 -41.03 -1.88 14.79
N GLU A 83 -40.76 -3.15 14.48
CA GLU A 83 -41.71 -4.24 14.69
C GLU A 83 -40.96 -5.55 14.89
N SER A 84 -41.13 -6.11 16.09
CA SER A 84 -40.83 -7.49 16.45
C SER A 84 -41.41 -8.46 15.42
N GLU A 85 -40.74 -9.61 15.24
CA GLU A 85 -41.14 -10.79 14.43
C GLU A 85 -40.42 -11.02 13.08
N ALA A 86 -39.21 -10.47 12.88
CA ALA A 86 -38.34 -10.98 11.82
C ALA A 86 -37.68 -12.33 12.22
N PRO A 87 -37.68 -13.37 11.35
CA PRO A 87 -37.00 -14.63 11.64
C PRO A 87 -35.50 -14.37 11.84
N LYS A 88 -34.98 -14.82 12.99
CA LYS A 88 -33.56 -14.68 13.36
C LYS A 88 -32.68 -15.14 12.19
N ARG A 89 -31.85 -14.23 11.65
CA ARG A 89 -30.89 -14.54 10.58
C ARG A 89 -30.02 -15.71 11.03
N LYS A 90 -29.87 -16.73 10.18
CA LYS A 90 -29.00 -17.86 10.50
C LYS A 90 -27.59 -17.34 10.79
N PRO A 91 -26.93 -17.78 11.88
CA PRO A 91 -25.58 -17.35 12.19
C PRO A 91 -24.68 -17.68 10.99
N GLY A 92 -23.92 -16.69 10.53
CA GLY A 92 -23.03 -16.86 9.39
C GLY A 92 -22.01 -17.97 9.65
N GLY A 93 -21.83 -18.83 8.66
CA GLY A 93 -20.82 -19.88 8.64
C GLY A 93 -20.51 -20.26 7.20
N GLN A 94 -19.24 -20.44 6.87
CA GLN A 94 -18.82 -21.02 5.60
C GLN A 94 -19.42 -22.44 5.50
N PRO A 95 -20.00 -22.86 4.36
CA PRO A 95 -20.49 -24.22 4.18
C PRO A 95 -19.43 -25.24 4.57
N GLY A 96 -19.74 -26.12 5.52
CA GLY A 96 -18.80 -27.12 6.06
C GLY A 96 -18.10 -26.74 7.38
N HIS A 97 -18.30 -25.52 7.90
CA HIS A 97 -17.72 -25.10 9.18
C HIS A 97 -18.79 -24.72 10.20
N GLN A 98 -18.79 -25.42 11.34
CA GLN A 98 -19.64 -25.08 12.48
C GLN A 98 -19.12 -23.79 13.14
N GLY A 99 -19.95 -22.75 13.21
CA GLY A 99 -19.59 -21.51 13.89
C GLY A 99 -19.39 -21.73 15.39
N LYS A 100 -18.32 -21.18 15.98
CA LYS A 100 -18.10 -21.16 17.42
C LYS A 100 -18.46 -19.79 17.97
N THR A 101 -19.41 -19.73 18.89
CA THR A 101 -19.73 -18.54 19.67
C THR A 101 -19.17 -18.68 21.08
N ARG A 102 -18.68 -17.58 21.66
CA ARG A 102 -18.24 -17.53 23.05
C ARG A 102 -19.48 -17.57 23.95
N SER A 103 -19.49 -18.40 24.99
CA SER A 103 -20.55 -18.37 26.01
C SER A 103 -20.64 -16.96 26.60
N GLY A 104 -21.83 -16.37 26.56
CA GLY A 104 -22.09 -15.08 27.19
C GLY A 104 -21.83 -15.16 28.70
N PHE A 105 -21.44 -14.04 29.28
CA PHE A 105 -21.34 -13.93 30.74
C PHE A 105 -22.74 -14.04 31.34
N GLY A 106 -22.94 -15.01 32.24
CA GLY A 106 -24.21 -15.21 32.92
C GLY A 106 -24.66 -13.96 33.67
N SER A 107 -25.96 -13.69 33.62
CA SER A 107 -26.59 -12.56 34.29
C SER A 107 -26.25 -12.56 35.78
N ASN A 108 -25.78 -11.42 36.28
CA ASN A 108 -25.47 -11.17 37.68
C ASN A 108 -26.61 -11.67 38.60
N GLU A 109 -26.23 -12.49 39.58
CA GLU A 109 -27.09 -12.85 40.69
C GLU A 109 -27.58 -11.57 41.39
N PHE A 110 -28.89 -11.38 41.42
CA PHE A 110 -29.53 -10.36 42.24
C PHE A 110 -29.28 -10.73 43.71
N ILE A 111 -28.42 -9.98 44.40
CA ILE A 111 -28.26 -10.09 45.84
C ILE A 111 -29.52 -9.48 46.48
N ASN A 112 -30.39 -10.35 47.00
CA ASN A 112 -31.51 -9.96 47.84
C ASN A 112 -30.96 -9.49 49.20
N TYR A 113 -31.00 -8.19 49.45
CA TYR A 113 -30.87 -7.65 50.81
C TYR A 113 -32.25 -7.65 51.45
N GLU A 114 -32.63 -8.75 52.11
CA GLU A 114 -33.70 -8.69 53.09
C GLU A 114 -33.14 -8.16 54.42
N PHE A 115 -33.85 -7.16 54.92
CA PHE A 115 -33.70 -6.49 56.21
C PHE A 115 -33.61 -7.49 57.37
N LEU A 116 -32.51 -7.44 58.13
CA LEU A 116 -32.42 -8.04 59.46
C LEU A 116 -32.84 -6.99 60.50
N TRP A 117 -33.91 -7.29 61.24
CA TRP A 117 -34.15 -6.81 62.61
C TRP A 117 -34.47 -8.02 63.48
#